data_AF-A0A7Y5DZS8-F1
#
_entry.id   AF-A0A7Y5DZS8-F1
#
_cell.length_a   1.000
_cell.length_b   1.000
_cell.length_c   1.000
_cell.angle_alpha   90.00
_cell.angle_beta   90.00
_cell.angle_gamma   90.00
#
_symmetry.space_group_name_H-M   'P 1'
#
loop_
_entity.id
_entity.type
_entity.pdbx_description
1 polymer ?
#
loop_
_entity_poly.entity_id
_entity_poly.type
_entity_poly.pdbx_seq_one_letter_code
_entity_poly.pdbx_strand_id
1 'polypeptide(L)'
;MRTALRAYTAASTGPVAILTVIGEGSTLGERGRALIGEMMRELDPKVEAWGITIEGEGFWGTTARAMTATVRLFSRTNHPFKVTGKPEDGLTWLQQKTRRTLPENVLPTLALMRAELAKLPP
;
A
#
# COMPACT_ATOMS: atom_id res chain seq x y z
N MET A 1 -7.44 2.15 9.49
CA MET A 1 -6.72 1.31 8.49
C MET A 1 -6.44 -0.12 8.97
N ARG A 2 -5.70 -0.34 10.08
CA ARG A 2 -5.36 -1.70 10.59
C ARG A 2 -6.56 -2.64 10.75
N THR A 3 -7.62 -2.20 11.42
CA THR A 3 -8.82 -3.01 11.67
C THR A 3 -9.53 -3.44 10.40
N ALA A 4 -9.69 -2.52 9.44
CA ALA A 4 -10.34 -2.80 8.16
C ALA A 4 -9.54 -3.80 7.31
N LEU A 5 -8.22 -3.64 7.26
CA LEU A 5 -7.34 -4.55 6.50
C LEU A 5 -7.32 -5.95 7.12
N ARG A 6 -7.28 -6.06 8.45
CA ARG A 6 -7.40 -7.33 9.16
C ARG A 6 -8.76 -8.00 8.92
N ALA A 7 -9.85 -7.25 9.01
CA ALA A 7 -11.18 -7.79 8.76
C ALA A 7 -11.32 -8.32 7.32
N TYR A 8 -10.80 -7.57 6.34
CA TYR A 8 -10.83 -7.98 4.94
C TYR A 8 -10.00 -9.24 4.67
N THR A 9 -8.75 -9.27 5.15
CA THR A 9 -7.88 -10.45 4.98
C THR A 9 -8.36 -11.66 5.77
N ALA A 10 -9.04 -11.47 6.90
CA ALA A 10 -9.69 -12.56 7.63
C ALA A 10 -10.87 -13.15 6.85
N ALA A 11 -11.70 -12.31 6.22
CA ALA A 11 -12.85 -12.71 5.42
C ALA A 11 -12.47 -13.28 4.03
N SER A 12 -11.28 -12.96 3.52
CA SER A 12 -10.80 -13.48 2.23
C SER A 12 -10.54 -14.99 2.32
N THR A 13 -11.15 -15.73 1.39
CA THR A 13 -10.98 -17.19 1.22
C THR A 13 -9.70 -17.55 0.46
N GLY A 14 -8.97 -16.57 -0.08
CA GLY A 14 -7.75 -16.79 -0.86
C GLY A 14 -6.70 -15.69 -0.71
N PRO A 15 -5.58 -15.79 -1.46
CA PRO A 15 -4.51 -14.81 -1.42
C PRO A 15 -4.98 -13.42 -1.85
N VAL A 16 -4.50 -12.40 -1.15
CA VAL A 16 -4.91 -11.00 -1.29
C VAL A 16 -3.81 -10.17 -1.94
N ALA A 17 -4.18 -9.39 -2.96
CA ALA A 17 -3.33 -8.37 -3.53
C ALA A 17 -3.60 -7.03 -2.82
N ILE A 18 -2.55 -6.32 -2.38
CA ILE A 18 -2.70 -5.06 -1.65
C ILE A 18 -2.07 -3.91 -2.45
N LEU A 19 -2.82 -2.85 -2.68
CA LEU A 19 -2.29 -1.55 -3.10
C LEU A 19 -2.44 -0.57 -1.93
N THR A 20 -1.34 0.00 -1.46
CA THR A 20 -1.36 1.09 -0.47
C THR A 20 -0.90 2.36 -1.15
N VAL A 21 -1.70 3.42 -1.04
CA VAL A 21 -1.35 4.74 -1.55
C VAL A 21 -1.09 5.66 -0.37
N ILE A 22 0.09 6.28 -0.37
CA ILE A 22 0.51 7.31 0.57
C ILE A 22 0.54 8.62 -0.19
N GLY A 23 -0.38 9.53 0.13
CA GLY A 23 -0.49 10.85 -0.48
C GLY A 23 0.60 11.81 -0.01
N GLU A 24 0.78 12.90 -0.76
CA GLU A 24 1.69 13.98 -0.39
C GLU A 24 1.33 14.59 0.98
N GLY A 25 2.33 14.88 1.81
CA GLY A 25 2.14 15.42 3.16
C GLY A 25 1.80 14.38 4.24
N SER A 26 1.59 13.11 3.88
CA SER A 26 1.29 12.04 4.84
C SER A 26 2.55 11.56 5.55
N THR A 27 2.89 12.13 6.71
CA THR A 27 4.04 11.64 7.48
C THR A 27 3.69 10.39 8.28
N LEU A 28 4.34 9.28 7.93
CA LEU A 28 4.41 8.12 8.81
C LEU A 28 5.48 8.41 9.87
N GLY A 29 5.05 9.02 10.98
CA GLY A 29 5.89 9.14 12.17
C GLY A 29 6.44 7.78 12.61
N GLU A 30 7.35 7.76 13.59
CA GLU A 30 8.01 6.53 14.04
C GLU A 30 7.02 5.42 14.42
N ARG A 31 5.95 5.78 15.13
CA ARG A 31 4.84 4.89 15.48
C ARG A 31 4.12 4.32 14.25
N GLY A 32 3.95 5.11 13.20
CA GLY A 32 3.36 4.69 11.94
C GLY A 32 4.23 3.67 11.20
N ARG A 33 5.55 3.87 11.20
CA ARG A 33 6.51 2.93 10.60
C ARG A 33 6.50 1.58 11.32
N ALA A 34 6.50 1.59 12.66
CA ALA A 34 6.41 0.37 13.45
C ALA A 34 5.09 -0.39 13.19
N LEU A 35 3.97 0.33 13.15
CA LEU A 35 2.65 -0.23 12.86
C LEU A 35 2.58 -0.86 11.46
N ILE A 36 3.17 -0.23 10.44
CA ILE A 36 3.25 -0.82 9.10
C ILE A 36 4.10 -2.09 9.13
N GLY A 37 5.25 -2.07 9.79
CA GLY A 37 6.11 -3.25 9.91
C GLY A 37 5.45 -4.43 10.65
N GLU A 38 4.60 -4.16 11.66
CA GLU A 38 3.76 -5.18 12.30
C GLU A 38 2.67 -5.69 11.35
N MET A 39 1.94 -4.79 10.70
CA MET A 39 0.88 -5.15 9.75
C MET A 39 1.42 -6.00 8.60
N MET A 40 2.59 -5.66 8.07
CA MET A 40 3.24 -6.42 7.00
C MET A 40 3.55 -7.85 7.43
N ARG A 41 4.04 -8.06 8.66
CA ARG A 41 4.35 -9.38 9.20
C ARG A 41 3.10 -10.21 9.49
N GLU A 42 2.06 -9.59 10.03
CA GLU A 42 0.80 -10.27 10.35
C GLU A 42 0.04 -10.75 9.10
N LEU A 43 0.09 -9.95 8.03
CA LEU A 43 -0.63 -10.23 6.80
C LEU A 43 0.16 -11.11 5.82
N ASP A 44 1.48 -11.26 6.02
CA ASP A 44 2.39 -12.00 5.14
C ASP A 44 1.87 -13.36 4.64
N PRO A 45 1.23 -14.23 5.47
CA PRO A 45 0.79 -15.55 5.02
C PRO A 45 -0.33 -15.52 3.98
N LYS A 46 -1.09 -14.42 3.91
CA LYS A 46 -2.25 -14.26 3.01
C LYS A 46 -2.01 -13.28 1.87
N VAL A 47 -0.91 -12.54 1.89
CA VAL A 47 -0.63 -11.52 0.87
C VAL A 47 0.09 -12.17 -0.30
N GLU A 48 -0.50 -12.06 -1.48
CA GLU A 48 0.09 -12.57 -2.72
C GLU A 48 1.11 -11.58 -3.32
N ALA A 49 0.77 -10.29 -3.29
CA ALA A 49 1.62 -9.21 -3.75
C ALA A 49 1.20 -7.90 -3.10
N TRP A 50 2.17 -7.01 -2.87
CA TRP A 50 1.90 -5.71 -2.26
C TRP A 50 2.59 -4.57 -3.02
N GLY A 51 1.79 -3.69 -3.62
CA GLY A 51 2.24 -2.43 -4.21
C GLY A 51 2.10 -1.28 -3.20
N ILE A 52 3.16 -0.51 -2.98
CA ILE A 52 3.07 0.76 -2.26
C ILE A 52 3.32 1.90 -3.24
N THR A 53 2.33 2.76 -3.41
CA THR A 53 2.46 3.99 -4.15
C THR A 53 2.70 5.13 -3.19
N ILE A 54 3.78 5.88 -3.40
CA ILE A 54 4.06 7.11 -2.65
C ILE A 54 4.03 8.26 -3.64
N GLU A 55 2.98 9.04 -3.51
CA GLU A 55 2.72 10.19 -4.34
C GLU A 55 3.56 11.37 -3.85
N GLY A 56 3.83 12.30 -4.76
CA GLY A 56 4.70 13.43 -4.52
C GLY A 56 6.07 13.27 -5.18
N GLU A 57 6.62 14.41 -5.54
CA GLU A 57 7.92 14.54 -6.20
C GLU A 57 8.95 15.13 -5.24
N GLY A 58 10.18 15.32 -5.74
CA GLY A 58 11.25 15.93 -4.97
C GLY A 58 11.78 15.09 -3.81
N PHE A 59 12.33 15.78 -2.81
CA PHE A 59 13.06 15.17 -1.70
C PHE A 59 12.18 14.29 -0.82
N TRP A 60 10.96 14.74 -0.51
CA TRP A 60 10.08 14.01 0.40
C TRP A 60 9.61 12.68 -0.19
N GLY A 61 9.09 12.67 -1.41
CA GLY A 61 8.66 11.44 -2.09
C GLY A 61 9.82 10.45 -2.23
N THR A 62 11.01 10.93 -2.57
CA THR A 62 12.22 10.08 -2.65
C THR A 62 12.60 9.50 -1.29
N THR A 63 12.58 10.31 -0.24
CA THR A 63 12.88 9.88 1.13
C THR A 63 11.87 8.86 1.64
N ALA A 64 10.56 9.10 1.45
CA ALA A 64 9.51 8.20 1.86
C ALA A 64 9.61 6.84 1.12
N ARG A 65 9.95 6.86 -0.18
CA ARG A 65 10.22 5.64 -0.97
C ARG A 65 11.42 4.87 -0.42
N ALA A 66 12.51 5.57 -0.10
CA ALA A 66 13.69 4.96 0.50
C ALA A 66 13.39 4.34 1.88
N MET A 67 12.69 5.06 2.77
CA MET A 67 12.30 4.55 4.09
C MET A 67 11.41 3.31 3.98
N THR A 68 10.46 3.31 3.05
CA THR A 68 9.57 2.15 2.81
C THR A 68 10.36 0.93 2.33
N ALA A 69 11.34 1.14 1.44
CA ALA A 69 12.23 0.09 1.01
C ALA A 69 13.09 -0.46 2.18
N THR A 70 13.53 0.40 3.10
CA THR A 70 14.23 -0.01 4.32
C THR A 70 13.34 -0.83 5.24
N VAL A 71 12.10 -0.39 5.50
CA VAL A 71 11.13 -1.15 6.33
C VAL A 71 10.92 -2.55 5.78
N ARG A 72 10.87 -2.72 4.45
CA ARG A 72 10.79 -4.04 3.80
C ARG A 72 11.96 -4.95 4.15
N LEU A 73 13.20 -4.44 4.11
CA LEU A 73 14.38 -5.24 4.43
C LEU A 73 14.30 -5.80 5.86
N PHE A 74 13.75 -5.02 6.79
CA PHE A 74 13.54 -5.45 8.17
C PHE A 74 12.31 -6.34 8.37
N SER A 75 11.27 -6.21 7.54
CA SER A 75 10.03 -6.97 7.69
C SER A 75 10.11 -8.42 7.22
N ARG A 76 11.15 -8.80 6.43
CA ARG A 76 11.39 -10.17 5.93
C ARG A 76 10.15 -10.84 5.30
N THR A 77 9.38 -10.07 4.54
CA THR A 77 8.15 -10.56 3.89
C THR A 77 8.46 -11.59 2.80
N ASN A 78 7.63 -12.63 2.68
CA ASN A 78 7.78 -13.69 1.68
C ASN A 78 7.06 -13.42 0.35
N HIS A 79 6.31 -12.33 0.27
CA HIS A 79 5.59 -11.93 -0.93
C HIS A 79 6.37 -10.92 -1.79
N PRO A 80 6.15 -10.91 -3.12
CA PRO A 80 6.66 -9.85 -3.99
C PRO A 80 6.11 -8.49 -3.57
N PHE A 81 6.98 -7.48 -3.66
CA PHE A 81 6.68 -6.11 -3.26
C PHE A 81 7.30 -5.10 -4.23
N LYS A 82 6.62 -3.98 -4.49
CA LYS A 82 7.15 -2.86 -5.27
C LYS A 82 6.67 -1.50 -4.75
N VAL A 83 7.58 -0.53 -4.75
CA VAL A 83 7.26 0.89 -4.52
C VAL A 83 7.15 1.61 -5.85
N THR A 84 6.11 2.42 -6.04
CA THR A 84 5.90 3.25 -7.23
C THR A 84 5.65 4.71 -6.86
N GLY A 85 5.85 5.62 -7.82
CA GLY A 85 5.50 7.03 -7.66
C GLY A 85 4.06 7.37 -8.03
N LYS A 86 3.42 6.49 -8.80
CA LYS A 86 2.06 6.68 -9.32
C LYS A 86 1.16 5.46 -9.04
N PRO A 87 -0.14 5.65 -8.75
CA PRO A 87 -1.06 4.56 -8.45
C PRO A 87 -1.24 3.61 -9.64
N GLU A 88 -1.22 4.16 -10.84
CA GLU A 88 -1.37 3.42 -12.10
C GLU A 88 -0.25 2.39 -12.22
N ASP A 89 1.00 2.80 -11.99
CA ASP A 89 2.17 1.92 -12.01
C ASP A 89 2.08 0.79 -10.96
N GLY A 90 1.54 1.13 -9.79
CA GLY A 90 1.33 0.17 -8.69
C GLY A 90 0.29 -0.87 -9.06
N LEU A 91 -0.80 -0.43 -9.68
CA LEU A 91 -1.88 -1.28 -10.16
C LEU A 91 -1.42 -2.20 -11.29
N THR A 92 -0.75 -1.65 -12.30
CA THR A 92 -0.19 -2.42 -13.42
C THR A 92 0.78 -3.49 -12.92
N TRP A 93 1.65 -3.14 -11.97
CA TRP A 93 2.58 -4.11 -11.40
C TRP A 93 1.86 -5.22 -10.60
N LEU A 94 0.83 -4.88 -9.82
CA LEU A 94 0.04 -5.87 -9.09
C LEU A 94 -0.63 -6.86 -10.05
N GLN A 95 -1.28 -6.37 -11.10
CA GLN A 95 -1.92 -7.21 -12.12
C GLN A 95 -0.91 -8.17 -12.76
N GLN A 96 0.28 -7.68 -13.10
CA GLN A 96 1.37 -8.50 -13.64
C GLN A 96 1.84 -9.59 -12.67
N LYS A 97 1.91 -9.28 -11.37
CA LYS A 97 2.42 -10.24 -10.37
C LYS A 97 1.41 -11.28 -9.93
N THR A 98 0.16 -10.88 -9.75
CA THR A 98 -0.89 -11.81 -9.34
C THR A 98 -1.54 -12.52 -10.52
N ARG A 99 -1.21 -12.12 -11.76
CA ARG A 99 -1.87 -12.57 -13.00
C ARG A 99 -3.39 -12.38 -12.94
N ARG A 100 -3.84 -11.32 -12.25
CA ARG A 100 -5.27 -10.98 -12.09
C ARG A 100 -5.58 -9.71 -12.87
N THR A 101 -6.72 -9.70 -13.55
CA THR A 101 -7.30 -8.46 -14.03
C THR A 101 -8.04 -7.81 -12.87
N LEU A 102 -7.56 -6.64 -12.45
CA LEU A 102 -8.25 -5.85 -11.42
C LEU A 102 -9.44 -5.13 -12.06
N PRO A 103 -10.53 -4.88 -11.32
CA PRO A 103 -11.70 -4.17 -11.84
C PRO A 103 -11.34 -2.80 -12.42
N GLU A 104 -11.97 -2.42 -13.52
CA GLU A 104 -11.69 -1.14 -14.22
C GLU A 104 -11.98 0.10 -13.34
N ASN A 105 -12.86 -0.05 -12.35
CA ASN A 105 -13.26 1.03 -11.46
C ASN A 105 -12.28 1.30 -10.31
N VAL A 106 -11.18 0.56 -10.17
CA VAL A 106 -10.25 0.74 -9.03
C VAL A 106 -9.66 2.15 -8.97
N LEU A 107 -9.16 2.69 -10.10
CA LEU A 107 -8.59 4.04 -10.13
C LEU A 107 -9.64 5.13 -9.90
N PRO A 108 -10.82 5.10 -10.55
CA PRO A 108 -11.93 6.01 -10.22
C PRO A 108 -12.34 5.96 -8.74
N THR A 109 -12.46 4.77 -8.15
CA THR A 109 -12.80 4.62 -6.73
C THR A 109 -11.72 5.21 -5.83
N LEU A 110 -10.44 5.00 -6.14
CA LEU A 110 -9.34 5.62 -5.40
C LEU A 110 -9.40 7.15 -5.48
N ALA A 111 -9.69 7.72 -6.65
CA ALA A 111 -9.85 9.16 -6.82
C ALA A 111 -11.00 9.72 -5.97
N LEU A 112 -12.16 9.05 -5.96
CA LEU A 112 -13.30 9.42 -5.12
C LEU A 112 -12.96 9.34 -3.63
N MET A 113 -12.31 8.26 -3.18
CA MET A 113 -11.90 8.11 -1.78
C MET A 113 -10.94 9.21 -1.34
N ARG A 114 -10.02 9.63 -2.21
CA ARG A 114 -9.12 10.78 -1.93
C ARG A 114 -9.89 12.08 -1.81
N ALA A 115 -10.82 12.32 -2.71
CA ALA A 115 -11.66 13.52 -2.66
C ALA A 115 -12.47 13.59 -1.36
N GLU A 116 -12.95 12.45 -0.85
CA GLU A 116 -13.62 12.38 0.45
C GLU A 116 -12.66 12.57 1.62
N LEU A 117 -11.48 11.92 1.60
CA LEU A 117 -10.48 12.08 2.66
C LEU A 117 -9.95 13.52 2.76
N ALA A 118 -9.82 14.24 1.65
CA ALA A 118 -9.41 15.64 1.62
C ALA A 118 -10.42 16.59 2.29
N LYS A 119 -11.68 16.16 2.48
CA LYS A 119 -12.69 16.94 3.20
C LYS A 119 -12.61 16.77 4.71
N LEU A 120 -11.86 15.78 5.19
CA LEU A 120 -11.71 15.56 6.63
C LEU A 120 -10.73 16.59 7.22
N PRO A 121 -10.98 17.08 8.45
CA PRO A 121 -10.03 17.93 9.14
C PRO A 121 -8.71 17.18 9.40
N PRO A 122 -7.58 17.90 9.44
CA PRO A 122 -6.26 17.32 9.66
C PRO A 122 -6.10 16.64 11.02
#